data_AF-A0A1Q7MG75-F1
#
_entry.id   AF-A0A1Q7MG75-F1
#
_cell.length_a   1.000
_cell.length_b   1.000
_cell.length_c   1.000
_cell.angle_alpha   90.00
_cell.angle_beta   90.00
_cell.angle_gamma   90.00
#
_symmetry.space_group_name_H-M   'P 1'
#
loop_
_entity.id
_entity.type
_entity.pdbx_description
1 polymer ?
#
loop_
_entity_poly.entity_id
_entity_poly.type
_entity_poly.pdbx_seq_one_letter_code
_entity_poly.pdbx_strand_id
1 'polypeptide(L)'
;MGRTIPSWRLVVNDEIERIERFKSFLRIEDKEIFDDLLRQCKHYAPYASTMASVVKEVPLMFSMLFGQHKMIWELEKRLAKLEANQTRQSSVEKSNSGLETYPTYD
;
A
#
# COMPACT_ATOMS: atom_id res chain seq x y z
N MET A 1 9.93 -41.99 10.82
CA MET A 1 10.50 -40.74 11.39
C MET A 1 9.47 -39.63 11.21
N GLY A 2 9.10 -38.93 12.28
CA GLY A 2 8.04 -37.92 12.25
C GLY A 2 8.41 -36.76 11.32
N ARG A 3 7.51 -36.38 10.42
CA ARG A 3 7.70 -35.22 9.55
C ARG A 3 7.63 -33.97 10.43
N THR A 4 8.74 -33.23 10.55
CA THR A 4 8.75 -31.92 11.23
C THR A 4 7.75 -30.99 10.55
N ILE A 5 6.87 -30.36 11.32
CA ILE A 5 5.97 -29.34 10.79
C ILE A 5 6.82 -28.11 10.43
N PRO A 6 6.83 -27.69 9.16
CA PRO A 6 7.63 -26.53 8.76
C PRO A 6 7.13 -25.27 9.47
N SER A 7 8.06 -24.40 9.88
CA SER A 7 7.69 -23.08 10.41
C SER A 7 6.90 -22.28 9.38
N TRP A 8 5.99 -21.41 9.83
CA TRP A 8 5.21 -20.54 8.95
C TRP A 8 6.09 -19.76 7.95
N ARG A 9 7.25 -19.28 8.39
CA ARG A 9 8.22 -18.59 7.54
C ARG A 9 8.69 -19.43 6.35
N LEU A 10 8.95 -20.73 6.57
CA LEU A 10 9.33 -21.64 5.49
C LEU A 10 8.18 -21.84 4.52
N VAL A 11 6.96 -22.05 5.04
CA VAL A 11 5.75 -22.17 4.23
C VAL A 11 5.55 -20.94 3.33
N VAL A 12 5.69 -19.74 3.88
CA VAL A 12 5.57 -18.48 3.13
C VAL A 12 6.62 -18.38 2.03
N ASN A 13 7.87 -18.72 2.31
CA ASN A 13 8.94 -18.67 1.31
C ASN A 13 8.67 -19.63 0.15
N ASP A 14 8.26 -20.86 0.46
CA ASP A 14 7.96 -21.88 -0.56
C ASP A 14 6.78 -21.47 -1.45
N GLU A 15 5.73 -20.87 -0.87
CA GLU A 15 4.60 -20.36 -1.66
C GLU A 15 5.02 -19.18 -2.52
N ILE A 16 5.85 -18.27 -2.01
CA ILE A 16 6.30 -17.11 -2.79
C ILE A 16 7.16 -17.54 -3.97
N GLU A 17 8.03 -18.52 -3.80
CA GLU A 17 8.82 -19.08 -4.92
C GLU A 17 7.91 -19.74 -5.97
N ARG A 18 6.83 -20.42 -5.56
CA ARG A 18 5.81 -20.91 -6.49
C ARG A 18 5.13 -19.77 -7.25
N ILE A 19 4.75 -18.72 -6.53
CA ILE A 19 4.08 -17.54 -7.08
C ILE A 19 5.02 -16.76 -8.02
N GLU A 20 6.33 -16.73 -7.77
CA GLU A 20 7.32 -16.08 -8.65
C GLU A 20 7.34 -16.66 -10.07
N ARG A 21 6.88 -17.90 -10.28
CA ARG A 21 6.71 -18.44 -11.64
C ARG A 21 5.74 -17.60 -12.47
N PHE A 22 4.70 -17.03 -11.86
CA PHE A 22 3.77 -16.12 -12.53
C PHE A 22 4.49 -14.89 -13.08
N LYS A 23 5.46 -14.34 -12.32
CA LYS A 23 6.27 -13.18 -12.73
C LYS A 23 6.98 -13.42 -14.07
N SER A 24 7.40 -14.65 -14.36
CA SER A 24 8.12 -14.96 -15.60
C SER A 24 7.30 -14.69 -16.87
N PHE A 25 5.96 -14.71 -16.77
CA PHE A 25 5.03 -14.48 -17.87
C PHE A 25 4.57 -13.01 -18.00
N LEU A 26 4.94 -12.15 -17.05
CA LEU A 26 4.59 -10.74 -17.04
C LEU A 26 5.47 -9.91 -17.98
N ARG A 27 4.96 -8.76 -18.44
CA ARG A 27 5.77 -7.74 -19.13
C ARG A 27 6.76 -7.11 -18.15
N ILE A 28 7.80 -6.45 -18.66
CA ILE A 28 8.87 -5.92 -17.80
C ILE A 28 8.35 -4.88 -16.78
N GLU A 29 7.40 -4.03 -17.19
CA GLU A 29 6.72 -3.06 -16.34
C GLU A 29 5.91 -3.75 -15.22
N ASP A 30 5.15 -4.79 -15.58
CA ASP A 30 4.32 -5.54 -14.65
C ASP A 30 5.15 -6.34 -13.62
N LYS A 31 6.39 -6.72 -13.98
CA LYS A 31 7.28 -7.45 -13.07
C LYS A 31 7.67 -6.61 -11.85
N GLU A 32 7.89 -5.31 -12.03
CA GLU A 32 8.24 -4.41 -10.93
C GLU A 32 7.04 -4.22 -9.98
N ILE A 33 5.84 -4.08 -10.54
CA ILE A 33 4.59 -4.00 -9.77
C ILE A 33 4.39 -5.29 -8.97
N PHE A 34 4.65 -6.44 -9.57
CA PHE A 34 4.53 -7.73 -8.91
C PHE A 34 5.56 -7.93 -7.79
N ASP A 35 6.79 -7.44 -7.96
CA ASP A 35 7.81 -7.48 -6.91
C ASP A 35 7.40 -6.64 -5.69
N ASP A 36 6.79 -5.48 -5.91
CA ASP A 36 6.25 -4.66 -4.82
C ASP A 36 5.11 -5.38 -4.09
N LEU A 37 4.18 -6.01 -4.83
CA LEU A 37 3.11 -6.83 -4.26
C LEU A 37 3.69 -7.95 -3.36
N LEU A 38 4.70 -8.67 -3.82
CA LEU A 38 5.34 -9.74 -3.04
C LEU A 38 6.08 -9.20 -1.81
N ARG A 39 6.68 -8.01 -1.88
CA ARG A 39 7.27 -7.34 -0.71
C ARG A 39 6.21 -7.03 0.34
N GLN A 40 5.07 -6.46 -0.05
CA GLN A 40 3.95 -6.20 0.86
C GLN A 40 3.40 -7.50 1.46
N CYS A 41 3.25 -8.55 0.64
CA CYS A 41 2.84 -9.86 1.10
C CYS A 41 3.76 -10.39 2.21
N LYS A 42 5.09 -10.34 2.01
CA LYS A 42 6.07 -10.77 3.02
C LYS A 42 5.98 -9.95 4.30
N HIS A 43 5.73 -8.65 4.17
CA HIS A 43 5.60 -7.76 5.32
C HIS A 43 4.40 -8.11 6.20
N TYR A 44 3.25 -8.45 5.60
CA TYR A 44 2.03 -8.78 6.34
C TYR A 44 1.82 -10.28 6.65
N ALA A 45 2.56 -11.17 5.99
CA ALA A 45 2.49 -12.62 6.21
C ALA A 45 2.61 -13.05 7.68
N PRO A 46 3.44 -12.43 8.55
CA PRO A 46 3.49 -12.80 9.96
C PRO A 46 2.14 -12.65 10.68
N TYR A 47 1.36 -11.61 10.39
CA TYR A 47 0.04 -11.40 11.00
C TYR A 47 -0.94 -12.47 10.52
N ALA A 48 -0.84 -12.86 9.24
CA ALA A 48 -1.70 -13.85 8.64
C ALA A 48 -1.47 -15.29 9.16
N SER A 49 -0.33 -15.54 9.81
CA SER A 49 -0.04 -16.83 10.48
C SER A 49 -1.09 -17.22 11.52
N THR A 50 -1.75 -16.22 12.13
CA THR A 50 -2.77 -16.41 13.16
C THR A 50 -4.04 -17.07 12.63
N MET A 51 -4.27 -17.06 11.31
CA MET A 51 -5.47 -17.66 10.72
C MET A 51 -5.45 -19.19 10.70
N ALA A 52 -4.29 -19.84 10.97
CA ALA A 52 -4.14 -21.29 11.04
C ALA A 52 -4.80 -22.06 9.87
N SER A 53 -4.78 -21.47 8.66
CA SER A 53 -5.42 -22.03 7.47
C SER A 53 -4.67 -23.25 6.95
N VAL A 54 -5.40 -24.28 6.55
CA VAL A 54 -4.86 -25.46 5.86
C VAL A 54 -4.44 -25.12 4.43
N VAL A 55 -5.14 -24.17 3.82
CA VAL A 55 -4.83 -23.60 2.49
C VAL A 55 -3.87 -22.43 2.72
N LYS A 56 -2.62 -22.59 2.33
CA LYS A 56 -1.50 -21.66 2.65
C LYS A 56 -1.59 -20.36 1.86
N GLU A 57 -2.24 -20.43 0.70
CA GLU A 57 -2.51 -19.35 -0.21
C GLU A 57 -3.48 -18.35 0.40
N VAL A 58 -4.45 -18.80 1.21
CA VAL A 58 -5.45 -17.92 1.84
C VAL A 58 -4.80 -16.85 2.72
N PRO A 59 -3.90 -17.20 3.68
CA PRO A 59 -3.18 -16.20 4.45
C PRO A 59 -2.32 -15.23 3.63
N LEU A 60 -1.72 -15.70 2.54
CA LEU A 60 -0.92 -14.84 1.65
C LEU A 60 -1.80 -13.88 0.86
N MET A 61 -2.94 -14.35 0.34
CA MET A 61 -3.92 -13.50 -0.33
C MET A 61 -4.45 -12.41 0.62
N PHE A 62 -4.75 -12.75 1.87
CA PHE A 62 -5.13 -11.75 2.88
C PHE A 62 -4.01 -10.74 3.15
N SER A 63 -2.77 -11.19 3.21
CA SER A 63 -1.60 -10.32 3.41
C SER A 63 -1.43 -9.33 2.25
N MET A 64 -1.59 -9.80 1.00
CA MET A 64 -1.57 -8.97 -0.19
C MET A 64 -2.73 -7.96 -0.20
N LEU A 65 -3.95 -8.44 0.00
CA LEU A 65 -5.15 -7.60 -0.03
C LEU A 65 -5.12 -6.53 1.06
N PHE A 66 -4.70 -6.89 2.27
CA PHE A 66 -4.55 -5.94 3.37
C PHE A 66 -3.48 -4.90 3.06
N GLY A 67 -2.32 -5.31 2.53
CA GLY A 67 -1.27 -4.39 2.12
C GLY A 67 -1.75 -3.38 1.07
N GLN A 68 -2.48 -3.85 0.06
CA GLN A 68 -3.08 -2.99 -0.97
C GLN A 68 -4.12 -2.03 -0.37
N HIS A 69 -5.05 -2.54 0.44
CA HIS A 69 -6.09 -1.72 1.06
C HIS A 69 -5.49 -0.63 1.95
N LYS A 70 -4.46 -0.96 2.74
CA LYS A 70 -3.77 0.00 3.60
C LYS A 70 -3.04 1.07 2.78
N MET A 71 -2.40 0.68 1.67
CA MET A 71 -1.73 1.65 0.79
C MET A 71 -2.73 2.64 0.19
N ILE A 72 -3.88 2.16 -0.31
CA ILE A 72 -4.96 3.02 -0.81
C ILE A 72 -5.45 3.97 0.29
N TRP A 73 -5.75 3.43 1.47
CA TRP A 73 -6.22 4.23 2.62
C TRP A 73 -5.23 5.33 3.03
N GLU A 74 -3.93 5.03 3.03
CA GLU A 74 -2.90 6.02 3.34
C GLU A 74 -2.78 7.10 2.26
N LEU A 75 -2.89 6.73 0.98
CA LEU A 75 -2.84 7.67 -0.13
C LEU A 75 -4.05 8.60 -0.12
N GLU A 76 -5.26 8.07 0.06
CA GLU A 76 -6.49 8.86 0.21
C GLU A 76 -6.38 9.87 1.36
N LYS A 77 -5.86 9.42 2.52
CA LYS A 77 -5.64 10.29 3.68
C LYS A 77 -4.61 11.39 3.41
N ARG A 78 -3.57 11.13 2.62
CA ARG A 78 -2.57 12.13 2.23
C ARG A 78 -3.16 13.13 1.23
N LEU A 79 -3.93 12.67 0.25
CA LEU A 79 -4.61 13.53 -0.72
C LEU A 79 -5.58 14.49 -0.02
N ALA A 80 -6.44 13.99 0.87
CA ALA A 80 -7.38 14.84 1.62
C ALA A 80 -6.66 15.95 2.43
N LYS A 81 -5.47 15.67 2.97
CA LYS A 81 -4.67 16.69 3.67
C LYS A 81 -4.08 17.74 2.72
N LEU A 82 -3.60 17.31 1.56
CA LEU A 82 -3.04 18.23 0.56
C LEU A 82 -4.12 19.14 -0.01
N GLU A 83 -5.30 18.61 -0.33
CA GLU A 83 -6.47 19.39 -0.79
C GLU A 83 -6.93 20.39 0.27
N ALA A 84 -6.99 19.99 1.54
CA ALA A 84 -7.33 20.89 2.64
C ALA A 84 -6.32 22.03 2.81
N ASN A 85 -5.02 21.74 2.65
CA ASN A 85 -3.97 22.75 2.72
C ASN A 85 -4.00 23.72 1.54
N GLN A 86 -4.24 23.22 0.32
CA GLN A 86 -4.38 24.05 -0.87
C GLN A 86 -5.60 24.98 -0.77
N THR A 87 -6.72 24.47 -0.26
CA THR A 87 -7.92 25.28 0.00
C THR A 87 -7.60 26.41 0.98
N ARG A 88 -6.90 26.12 2.08
CA ARG A 88 -6.47 27.14 3.06
C ARG A 88 -5.57 28.21 2.45
N GLN A 89 -4.60 27.81 1.63
CA GLN A 89 -3.69 28.74 0.94
C GLN A 89 -4.44 29.67 -0.01
N SER A 90 -5.36 29.13 -0.82
CA SER A 90 -6.17 29.93 -1.76
C SER A 90 -7.11 30.93 -1.07
N SER A 91 -7.63 30.61 0.12
CA SER A 91 -8.41 31.56 0.93
C SER A 91 -7.56 32.64 1.59
N VAL A 92 -6.33 32.34 2.02
CA VAL A 92 -5.40 33.31 2.60
C VAL A 92 -4.87 34.29 1.54
N GLU A 93 -4.57 33.80 0.33
CA GLU A 93 -4.15 34.65 -0.80
C GLU A 93 -5.27 35.60 -1.25
N LYS A 94 -6.52 35.11 -1.32
CA LYS A 94 -7.68 35.97 -1.62
C LYS A 94 -7.89 37.06 -0.57
N SER A 95 -7.75 36.75 0.72
CA SER A 95 -7.86 37.76 1.78
C SER A 95 -6.76 38.82 1.73
N ASN A 96 -5.52 38.46 1.34
CA ASN A 96 -4.43 39.42 1.21
C ASN A 96 -4.56 40.31 -0.03
N SER A 97 -5.05 39.78 -1.16
CA SER A 97 -5.26 40.56 -2.39
C SER A 97 -6.42 41.57 -2.30
N GLY A 98 -7.36 41.38 -1.37
CA GLY A 98 -8.51 42.27 -1.17
C GLY A 98 -8.23 43.53 -0.34
N LEU A 99 -7.00 43.69 0.18
CA LEU A 99 -6.60 44.82 1.05
C LEU A 99 -5.79 45.90 0.31
N GLU A 100 -5.45 45.74 -0.97
CA GLU A 100 -4.53 46.65 -1.71
C GLU A 100 -5.19 47.70 -2.62
N THR A 101 -6.51 47.93 -2.58
CA THR A 101 -7.13 48.97 -3.41
C THR A 101 -8.05 49.91 -2.62
N TYR A 102 -7.46 50.92 -1.98
CA TYR A 102 -8.17 52.16 -1.68
C TYR A 102 -7.52 53.30 -2.48
N PRO A 103 -8.26 53.97 -3.39
CA PRO A 103 -7.75 55.16 -4.04
C PRO A 103 -7.74 56.29 -3.01
N THR A 104 -6.55 56.78 -2.67
CA THR A 104 -6.36 58.06 -1.98
C THR A 104 -6.82 59.18 -2.91
N TYR A 105 -7.92 59.85 -2.55
CA TYR A 105 -8.31 61.11 -3.18
C TYR A 105 -7.68 62.27 -2.40
N ASP A 106 -6.84 63.04 -3.09
CA ASP A 106 -6.36 64.38 -2.70
C ASP A 106 -7.48 65.43 -2.90
#